data_AF-A0A7W4XY87-F1
#
_entry.id   AF-A0A7W4XY87-F1
#
_cell.length_a   1.000
_cell.length_b   1.000
_cell.length_c   1.000
_cell.angle_alpha   90.00
_cell.angle_beta   90.00
_cell.angle_gamma   90.00
#
_symmetry.space_group_name_H-M   'P 1'
#
loop_
_entity.id
_entity.type
_entity.pdbx_description
1 polymer ?
#
loop_
_entity_poly.entity_id
_entity_poly.type
_entity_poly.pdbx_seq_one_letter_code
_entity_poly.pdbx_strand_id
1 'polypeptide(L)'
;MIAALGLVVGIVAGVLLHPEVPVFLQPYLPIAVVAALDAVFGGLRAVLDGIFDDKVFVVSFLSNAVVAALIVYLGDQLGVGSQLSTGVVVVLGVRIFSNAAAIRRHLLNA
;
A
#
# COMPACT_ATOMS: atom_id res chain seq x y z
N MET A 1 8.67 14.89 5.33
CA MET A 1 7.54 15.61 5.98
C MET A 1 6.37 15.88 5.05
N ILE A 2 6.60 16.34 3.82
CA ILE A 2 5.51 16.66 2.86
C ILE A 2 4.70 15.39 2.52
N ALA A 3 5.36 14.25 2.36
CA ALA A 3 4.70 12.99 2.01
C ALA A 3 3.76 12.48 3.11
N ALA A 4 4.17 12.57 4.38
CA ALA A 4 3.35 12.21 5.53
C ALA A 4 2.11 13.11 5.63
N LEU A 5 2.27 14.41 5.40
CA LEU A 5 1.15 15.35 5.43
C LEU A 5 0.17 15.09 4.29
N GLY A 6 0.67 14.82 3.08
CA GLY A 6 -0.16 14.43 1.94
C GLY A 6 -0.95 13.13 2.18
N LEU A 7 -0.33 12.14 2.83
CA LEU A 7 -1.01 10.90 3.22
C LEU A 7 -2.16 11.17 4.19
N VAL A 8 -1.92 11.95 5.25
CA VAL A 8 -2.94 12.28 6.24
C VAL A 8 -4.11 13.04 5.60
N VAL A 9 -3.81 14.03 4.76
CA VAL A 9 -4.84 14.79 4.03
C VAL A 9 -5.65 13.89 3.11
N GLY A 10 -4.99 12.97 2.39
CA GLY A 10 -5.66 12.01 1.51
C GLY A 10 -6.60 11.06 2.27
N ILE A 11 -6.17 10.54 3.42
CA ILE A 11 -7.00 9.68 4.28
C ILE A 11 -8.22 10.46 4.79
N VAL A 12 -8.02 11.67 5.31
CA VAL A 12 -9.11 12.52 5.83
C VAL A 12 -10.10 12.87 4.73
N ALA A 13 -9.61 13.25 3.54
CA ALA A 13 -10.47 13.54 2.40
C ALA A 13 -11.28 12.32 1.95
N GLY A 14 -10.66 11.12 1.90
CA GLY A 14 -11.35 9.89 1.53
C GLY A 14 -12.47 9.51 2.51
N VAL A 15 -12.23 9.67 3.81
CA VAL A 15 -13.22 9.38 4.87
C VAL A 15 -14.35 10.40 4.90
N LEU A 16 -14.09 11.67 4.57
CA LEU A 16 -15.14 12.70 4.58
C LEU A 16 -15.98 12.69 3.30
N LEU A 17 -15.34 12.56 2.14
CA LEU A 17 -16.00 12.72 0.84
C LEU A 17 -16.74 11.46 0.37
N HIS A 18 -16.42 10.29 0.92
CA HIS A 18 -17.00 8.98 0.51
C HIS A 18 -17.19 8.87 -1.01
N PRO A 19 -16.11 9.03 -1.81
CA PRO A 19 -16.24 9.05 -3.25
C PRO A 19 -16.87 7.75 -3.75
N GLU A 20 -17.90 7.86 -4.58
CA GLU A 20 -18.53 6.69 -5.21
C GLU A 20 -17.55 6.04 -6.17
N VAL A 21 -17.31 4.74 -5.98
CA VAL A 21 -16.36 3.97 -6.77
C VAL A 21 -17.13 3.26 -7.88
N PRO A 22 -16.84 3.55 -9.16
CA PRO A 22 -17.45 2.84 -10.28
C PRO A 22 -17.25 1.33 -10.17
N VAL A 23 -18.23 0.54 -10.61
CA VAL A 23 -18.24 -0.93 -10.49
C VAL A 23 -16.96 -1.57 -11.06
N PHE A 24 -16.43 -1.04 -12.15
CA PHE A 24 -15.22 -1.55 -12.78
C PHE A 24 -13.93 -1.34 -11.96
N LEU A 25 -13.90 -0.37 -11.02
CA LEU A 25 -12.75 -0.13 -10.14
C LEU A 25 -12.83 -0.87 -8.80
N GLN A 26 -14.01 -1.39 -8.45
CA GLN A 26 -14.22 -2.07 -7.17
C GLN A 26 -13.25 -3.24 -6.91
N PRO A 27 -12.90 -4.09 -7.91
CA PRO A 27 -11.95 -5.17 -7.69
C PRO A 27 -10.52 -4.66 -7.43
N TYR A 28 -10.17 -3.47 -7.90
CA TYR A 28 -8.81 -2.94 -7.85
C TYR A 28 -8.56 -2.09 -6.60
N LEU A 29 -9.61 -1.48 -6.07
CA LEU A 29 -9.51 -0.56 -4.94
C LEU A 29 -8.94 -1.22 -3.67
N PRO A 30 -9.41 -2.40 -3.20
CA PRO A 30 -8.83 -3.05 -2.03
C PRO A 30 -7.33 -3.33 -2.20
N ILE A 31 -6.90 -3.69 -3.41
CA ILE A 31 -5.50 -4.00 -3.72
C ILE A 31 -4.65 -2.73 -3.70
N ALA A 32 -5.14 -1.64 -4.28
CA ALA A 32 -4.48 -0.34 -4.21
C ALA A 32 -4.33 0.13 -2.75
N VAL A 33 -5.36 -0.06 -1.92
CA VAL A 33 -5.32 0.28 -0.49
C VAL A 33 -4.29 -0.56 0.25
N VAL A 34 -4.27 -1.89 0.03
CA VAL A 34 -3.29 -2.77 0.68
C VAL A 34 -1.86 -2.43 0.23
N ALA A 35 -1.65 -2.12 -1.05
CA ALA A 35 -0.35 -1.71 -1.58
C ALA A 35 0.12 -0.37 -1.00
N ALA A 36 -0.80 0.59 -0.86
CA ALA A 36 -0.55 1.85 -0.18
C ALA A 36 -0.17 1.63 1.30
N LEU A 37 -0.89 0.77 2.01
CA LEU A 37 -0.57 0.43 3.40
C LEU A 37 0.81 -0.21 3.52
N ASP A 38 1.19 -1.14 2.64
CA ASP A 38 2.54 -1.72 2.60
C ASP A 38 3.64 -0.65 2.50
N ALA A 39 3.45 0.33 1.62
CA ALA A 39 4.39 1.46 1.50
C ALA A 39 4.43 2.32 2.78
N VAL A 40 3.30 2.53 3.46
CA VAL A 40 3.24 3.24 4.75
C VAL A 40 4.03 2.50 5.84
N PHE A 41 3.86 1.18 5.96
CA PHE A 41 4.63 0.38 6.92
C PHE A 41 6.12 0.34 6.56
N GLY A 42 6.47 0.26 5.27
CA GLY A 42 7.85 0.36 4.81
C GLY A 42 8.47 1.72 5.12
N GLY A 43 7.72 2.81 4.91
CA GLY A 43 8.13 4.17 5.24
C GLY A 43 8.33 4.36 6.75
N LEU A 44 7.39 3.88 7.57
CA LEU A 44 7.51 3.95 9.03
C LEU A 44 8.75 3.19 9.53
N ARG A 45 9.03 2.01 8.98
CA ARG A 45 10.26 1.27 9.25
C ARG A 45 11.50 2.09 8.88
N ALA A 46 11.54 2.67 7.68
CA ALA A 46 12.66 3.48 7.22
C ALA A 46 12.91 4.73 8.11
N VAL A 47 11.86 5.28 8.73
CA VAL A 47 11.98 6.37 9.71
C VAL A 47 12.68 5.88 10.98
N LEU A 48 12.32 4.69 11.48
CA LEU A 48 12.97 4.09 12.66
C LEU A 48 14.42 3.68 12.36
N ASP A 49 14.69 3.21 11.16
CA ASP A 49 16.02 2.84 10.68
C ASP A 49 16.89 4.08 10.36
N GLY A 50 16.34 5.31 10.43
CA GLY A 50 17.04 6.57 10.15
C GLY A 50 17.39 6.82 8.69
N ILE A 51 16.83 6.04 7.77
CA ILE A 51 17.13 6.05 6.32
C ILE A 51 15.94 6.53 5.46
N PHE A 52 14.98 7.22 6.09
CA PHE A 52 13.77 7.68 5.40
C PHE A 52 14.06 8.83 4.42
N ASP A 53 13.62 8.65 3.17
CA ASP A 53 13.66 9.66 2.13
C ASP A 53 12.24 9.86 1.56
N ASP A 54 11.76 11.12 1.56
CA ASP A 54 10.42 11.49 1.10
C ASP A 54 10.19 11.12 -0.39
N LYS A 55 11.20 11.27 -1.26
CA LYS A 55 11.08 10.94 -2.70
C LYS A 55 10.98 9.44 -2.89
N VAL A 56 11.82 8.67 -2.20
CA VAL A 56 11.78 7.20 -2.26
C VAL A 56 10.44 6.69 -1.75
N PHE A 57 9.91 7.26 -0.68
CA PHE A 57 8.58 6.91 -0.17
C PHE A 57 7.48 7.17 -1.20
N VAL A 58 7.42 8.36 -1.80
CA VAL A 58 6.39 8.69 -2.80
C VAL A 58 6.49 7.78 -4.02
N VAL A 59 7.71 7.53 -4.51
CA VAL A 59 7.95 6.61 -5.63
C VAL A 59 7.53 5.20 -5.26
N SER A 60 7.86 4.70 -4.07
CA SER A 60 7.45 3.37 -3.61
C SER A 60 5.93 3.26 -3.44
N PHE A 61 5.28 4.29 -2.90
CA PHE A 61 3.83 4.32 -2.70
C PHE A 61 3.09 4.23 -4.03
N LEU A 62 3.45 5.09 -4.98
CA LEU A 62 2.83 5.12 -6.30
C LEU A 62 3.18 3.87 -7.13
N SER A 63 4.45 3.47 -7.16
CA SER A 63 4.88 2.32 -7.96
C SER A 63 4.27 1.02 -7.45
N ASN A 64 4.22 0.78 -6.13
CA ASN A 64 3.60 -0.42 -5.58
C ASN A 64 2.10 -0.48 -5.90
N ALA A 65 1.37 0.63 -5.76
CA ALA A 65 -0.05 0.69 -6.08
C ALA A 65 -0.32 0.43 -7.58
N VAL A 66 0.46 1.08 -8.46
CA VAL A 66 0.35 0.89 -9.92
C VAL A 66 0.68 -0.55 -10.32
N VAL A 67 1.79 -1.11 -9.82
CA VAL A 67 2.20 -2.48 -10.12
C VAL A 67 1.15 -3.48 -9.62
N ALA A 68 0.64 -3.31 -8.40
CA ALA A 68 -0.39 -4.17 -7.85
C ALA A 68 -1.69 -4.12 -8.68
N ALA A 69 -2.13 -2.93 -9.07
CA ALA A 69 -3.29 -2.75 -9.94
C ALA A 69 -3.07 -3.37 -11.34
N LEU A 70 -1.88 -3.20 -11.92
CA LEU A 70 -1.53 -3.79 -13.22
C LEU A 70 -1.54 -5.33 -13.18
N ILE A 71 -1.03 -5.93 -12.10
CA ILE A 71 -1.06 -7.40 -11.95
C ILE A 71 -2.50 -7.90 -11.93
N VAL A 72 -3.37 -7.26 -11.14
CA VAL A 72 -4.79 -7.63 -11.08
C VAL A 72 -5.47 -7.41 -12.43
N TYR A 73 -5.14 -6.32 -13.13
CA TYR A 73 -5.72 -6.00 -14.43
C TYR A 73 -5.34 -7.02 -15.49
N LEU A 74 -4.06 -7.41 -15.54
CA LEU A 74 -3.60 -8.49 -16.41
C LEU A 74 -4.31 -9.81 -16.06
N GLY A 75 -4.53 -10.09 -14.78
CA GLY A 75 -5.30 -11.25 -14.35
C GLY A 75 -6.73 -11.22 -14.85
N ASP A 76 -7.39 -10.07 -14.76
CA ASP A 76 -8.76 -9.87 -15.22
C ASP A 76 -8.87 -10.14 -16.73
N GLN A 77 -7.93 -9.61 -17.53
CA GLN A 77 -7.86 -9.87 -18.98
C GLN A 77 -7.60 -11.35 -19.33
N LEU A 78 -6.93 -12.08 -18.45
CA LEU A 78 -6.63 -13.51 -18.62
C LEU A 78 -7.72 -14.43 -18.02
N GLY A 79 -8.79 -13.87 -17.44
CA GLY A 79 -9.86 -14.64 -16.78
C GLY A 79 -9.47 -15.21 -15.41
N VAL A 80 -8.34 -14.78 -14.84
CA VAL A 80 -7.77 -15.23 -13.54
C VAL A 80 -7.65 -14.07 -12.53
N GLY A 81 -8.41 -12.99 -12.71
CA GLY A 81 -8.32 -11.77 -11.90
C GLY A 81 -8.51 -11.99 -10.40
N SER A 82 -9.44 -12.87 -10.01
CA SER A 82 -9.69 -13.21 -8.60
C SER A 82 -8.52 -13.94 -7.94
N GLN A 83 -7.85 -14.81 -8.69
CA GLN A 83 -6.68 -15.57 -8.22
C GLN A 83 -5.46 -14.65 -8.08
N LEU A 84 -5.21 -13.79 -9.07
CA LEU A 84 -4.13 -12.81 -8.98
C LEU A 84 -4.38 -11.75 -7.91
N SER A 85 -5.62 -11.28 -7.75
CA SER A 85 -6.01 -10.39 -6.65
C SER A 85 -5.70 -11.02 -5.28
N THR A 86 -6.10 -12.27 -5.08
CA THR A 86 -5.77 -13.01 -3.84
C THR A 86 -4.27 -13.13 -3.64
N GLY A 87 -3.52 -13.50 -4.70
CA GLY A 87 -2.07 -13.63 -4.64
C GLY A 87 -1.36 -12.32 -4.27
N VAL A 88 -1.78 -11.21 -4.87
CA VAL A 88 -1.24 -9.88 -4.58
C VAL A 88 -1.54 -9.48 -3.14
N VAL A 89 -2.78 -9.67 -2.66
CA VAL A 89 -3.16 -9.36 -1.27
C VAL A 89 -2.34 -10.17 -0.28
N VAL A 90 -2.11 -11.47 -0.53
CA VAL A 90 -1.29 -12.33 0.34
C VAL A 90 0.16 -11.85 0.37
N VAL A 91 0.76 -11.59 -0.80
CA VAL A 91 2.16 -11.12 -0.89
C VAL A 91 2.32 -9.78 -0.17
N LEU A 92 1.44 -8.82 -0.43
CA LEU A 92 1.45 -7.52 0.25
C LEU A 92 1.22 -7.69 1.76
N GLY A 93 0.29 -8.54 2.17
CA GLY A 93 0.03 -8.86 3.57
C GLY A 93 1.28 -9.37 4.28
N VAL A 94 2.01 -10.31 3.67
CA VAL A 94 3.28 -10.82 4.22
C VAL A 94 4.30 -9.69 4.39
N ARG A 95 4.41 -8.76 3.42
CA ARG A 95 5.32 -7.61 3.53
C ARG A 95 4.91 -6.66 4.65
N ILE A 96 3.63 -6.35 4.78
CA ILE A 96 3.08 -5.53 5.87
C ILE A 96 3.43 -6.14 7.24
N PHE A 97 3.16 -7.43 7.44
CA PHE A 97 3.46 -8.11 8.70
C PHE A 97 4.97 -8.17 8.99
N SER A 98 5.80 -8.36 7.96
CA SER A 98 7.26 -8.33 8.08
C SER A 98 7.77 -6.95 8.52
N ASN A 99 7.26 -5.88 7.90
CA ASN A 99 7.60 -4.50 8.28
C ASN A 99 7.12 -4.18 9.69
N ALA A 100 5.90 -4.58 10.06
CA ALA A 100 5.38 -4.42 11.42
C ALA A 100 6.21 -5.17 12.46
N ALA A 101 6.71 -6.38 12.14
CA ALA A 101 7.60 -7.13 13.02
C ALA A 101 8.97 -6.43 13.19
N ALA A 102 9.51 -5.83 12.13
CA ALA A 102 10.75 -5.04 12.21
C ALA A 102 10.57 -3.78 13.08
N ILE A 103 9.47 -3.04 12.88
CA ILE A 103 9.08 -1.89 13.70
C ILE A 103 8.97 -2.30 15.18
N ARG A 104 8.29 -3.42 15.47
CA ARG A 104 8.16 -3.94 16.84
C ARG A 104 9.51 -4.23 17.48
N ARG A 105 10.45 -4.84 16.76
CA ARG A 105 11.82 -5.10 17.28
C ARG A 105 12.57 -3.82 17.60
N HIS A 106 12.49 -2.82 16.73
CA HIS A 106 13.12 -1.51 16.96
C HIS A 106 12.53 -0.79 18.19
N LEU A 107 11.21 -0.82 18.36
CA LEU A 107 10.57 -0.14 19.48
C LEU A 107 10.74 -0.87 20.82
N LEU A 108 10.82 -2.21 20.81
CA LEU A 108 10.86 -3.02 22.03
C LEU A 108 12.27 -3.47 22.44
N ASN A 109 13.32 -3.12 21.68
CA ASN A 109 14.72 -3.55 21.94
C ASN A 109 14.83 -5.07 22.22
N ALA A 110 14.06 -5.87 21.50
CA ALA A 110 13.99 -7.33 21.66
C ALA A 110 14.53 -8.04 20.41
#